data_AF-A0A7H8L0C1-F1
#
_entry.id   AF-A0A7H8L0C1-F1
#
_cell.length_a   1.000
_cell.length_b   1.000
_cell.length_c   1.000
_cell.angle_alpha   90.00
_cell.angle_beta   90.00
_cell.angle_gamma   90.00
#
_symmetry.space_group_name_H-M   'P 1'
#
loop_
_entity.id
_entity.type
_entity.pdbx_description
1 polymer ?
#
loop_
_entity_poly.entity_id
_entity_poly.type
_entity_poly.pdbx_seq_one_letter_code
_entity_poly.pdbx_strand_id
1 'polypeptide(L)'
;MDVERRPPVRPEEVVALLAEQTGACAMAREAVRAGGEVVLLPDPAPHWMVFGNSAGRLRRTRHTGQLTVGLDESVAILREHGGAWLRTGWIETVDRSWWFLLYFDATGAELLACAAVRLPPRTAAGGAVRPGTETGPGAVTSAGRPRTP
;
A
#
# COMPACT_ATOMS: atom_id res chain seq x y z
N MET A 1 -26.76 -5.80 -21.51
CA MET A 1 -25.88 -6.98 -21.44
C MET A 1 -25.60 -7.23 -19.98
N ASP A 2 -26.33 -8.17 -19.39
CA ASP A 2 -26.12 -8.61 -18.02
C ASP A 2 -24.81 -9.39 -17.97
N VAL A 3 -23.74 -8.72 -17.54
CA VAL A 3 -22.54 -9.41 -17.05
C VAL A 3 -23.02 -10.16 -15.82
N GLU A 4 -23.20 -11.48 -15.97
CA GLU A 4 -23.49 -12.40 -14.90
C GLU A 4 -22.50 -12.12 -13.75
N ARG A 5 -23.01 -11.47 -12.69
CA ARG A 5 -22.22 -10.98 -11.57
C ARG A 5 -21.71 -12.18 -10.78
N ARG A 6 -20.63 -12.81 -11.25
CA ARG A 6 -19.81 -13.65 -10.40
C ARG A 6 -19.43 -12.80 -9.17
N PRO A 7 -19.59 -13.32 -7.95
CA PRO A 7 -19.17 -12.59 -6.77
C PRO A 7 -17.69 -12.22 -6.91
N PRO A 8 -17.28 -11.03 -6.43
CA PRO A 8 -15.89 -10.63 -6.48
C PRO A 8 -15.01 -11.74 -5.89
N VAL A 9 -13.82 -11.92 -6.47
CA VAL A 9 -12.80 -12.81 -5.92
C VAL A 9 -12.67 -12.54 -4.44
N ARG A 10 -12.63 -13.60 -3.65
CA ARG A 10 -12.48 -13.47 -2.21
C ARG A 10 -11.00 -13.36 -1.87
N PRO A 11 -10.63 -12.66 -0.78
CA PRO A 11 -9.24 -12.56 -0.35
C PRO A 11 -8.51 -13.91 -0.30
N GLU A 12 -9.19 -14.98 0.13
CA GLU A 12 -8.65 -16.34 0.19
C GLU A 12 -8.32 -16.96 -1.18
N GLU A 13 -8.99 -16.51 -2.25
CA GLU A 13 -8.79 -17.02 -3.62
C GLU A 13 -7.64 -16.30 -4.34
N VAL A 14 -7.21 -15.13 -3.86
CA VAL A 14 -6.15 -14.32 -4.50
C VAL A 14 -4.83 -15.06 -4.61
N VAL A 15 -4.48 -15.90 -3.63
CA VAL A 15 -3.25 -16.71 -3.64
C VAL A 15 -3.17 -17.63 -4.86
N ALA A 16 -4.30 -18.17 -5.30
CA ALA A 16 -4.36 -19.07 -6.46
C ALA A 16 -4.21 -18.31 -7.79
N LEU A 17 -4.58 -17.02 -7.82
CA LEU A 17 -4.52 -16.17 -9.02
C LEU A 17 -3.16 -15.49 -9.21
N LEU A 18 -2.42 -15.30 -8.11
CA LEU A 18 -1.04 -14.84 -8.13
C LEU A 18 -0.16 -15.94 -8.75
N ALA A 19 0.00 -15.94 -10.08
CA ALA A 19 0.84 -16.88 -10.82
C ALA A 19 2.22 -16.28 -11.13
N GLU A 20 2.68 -16.32 -12.39
CA GLU A 20 3.99 -15.78 -12.80
C GLU A 20 3.86 -14.68 -13.87
N GLN A 21 2.73 -13.98 -13.92
CA GLN A 21 2.47 -12.92 -14.91
C GLN A 21 3.50 -11.79 -14.87
N THR A 22 4.08 -11.52 -13.69
CA THR A 22 5.09 -10.49 -13.46
C THR A 22 6.06 -10.95 -12.38
N GLY A 23 7.24 -10.32 -12.31
CA GLY A 23 8.21 -10.60 -11.23
C GLY A 23 7.68 -10.35 -9.81
N ALA A 24 6.58 -9.59 -9.65
CA ALA A 24 5.98 -9.30 -8.35
C ALA A 24 5.01 -10.38 -7.85
N CYS A 25 4.44 -11.22 -8.73
CA CYS A 25 3.39 -12.17 -8.34
C CYS A 25 3.87 -13.19 -7.29
N ALA A 26 5.10 -13.69 -7.44
CA ALA A 26 5.68 -14.63 -6.47
C ALA A 26 5.87 -13.98 -5.09
N MET A 27 6.39 -12.74 -5.06
CA MET A 27 6.54 -11.98 -3.81
C MET A 27 5.19 -11.69 -3.14
N ALA A 28 4.18 -11.34 -3.92
CA ALA A 28 2.82 -11.12 -3.43
C ALA A 28 2.24 -12.40 -2.81
N ARG A 29 2.49 -13.56 -3.42
CA ARG A 29 2.02 -14.86 -2.90
C ARG A 29 2.62 -15.16 -1.53
N GLU A 30 3.92 -14.93 -1.38
CA GLU A 30 4.61 -15.09 -0.10
C GLU A 30 4.14 -14.07 0.94
N ALA A 31 3.84 -12.84 0.53
CA ALA A 31 3.26 -11.83 1.42
C ALA A 31 1.91 -12.28 2.01
N VAL A 32 1.01 -12.86 1.20
CA VAL A 32 -0.26 -13.40 1.72
C VAL A 32 -0.03 -14.59 2.64
N ARG A 33 0.86 -15.53 2.27
CA ARG A 33 1.21 -16.68 3.11
C ARG A 33 1.77 -16.27 4.47
N ALA A 34 2.50 -15.16 4.52
CA ALA A 34 3.03 -14.57 5.75
C ALA A 34 1.98 -13.78 6.57
N GLY A 35 0.72 -13.72 6.13
CA GLY A 35 -0.37 -13.02 6.81
C GLY A 35 -0.56 -11.56 6.38
N GLY A 36 -0.04 -11.17 5.22
CA GLY A 36 -0.28 -9.86 4.62
C GLY A 36 -1.78 -9.60 4.38
N GLU A 37 -2.18 -8.35 4.53
CA GLU A 37 -3.57 -7.94 4.36
C GLU A 37 -3.91 -7.83 2.87
N VAL A 38 -4.96 -8.54 2.43
CA VAL A 38 -5.46 -8.49 1.06
C VAL A 38 -6.73 -7.66 1.03
N VAL A 39 -6.74 -6.59 0.23
CA VAL A 39 -7.91 -5.73 0.03
C VAL A 39 -8.27 -5.69 -1.44
N LEU A 40 -9.53 -5.98 -1.75
CA LEU A 40 -10.07 -5.92 -3.10
C LEU A 40 -11.10 -4.79 -3.17
N LEU A 41 -10.98 -3.93 -4.18
CA LEU A 41 -11.95 -2.87 -4.36
C LEU A 41 -13.28 -3.45 -4.88
N PRO A 42 -14.42 -3.01 -4.31
CA PRO A 42 -15.72 -3.59 -4.64
C PRO A 42 -16.13 -3.33 -6.08
N ASP A 43 -15.81 -2.14 -6.59
CA ASP A 43 -16.24 -1.66 -7.90
C ASP A 43 -15.11 -1.72 -8.93
N PRO A 44 -15.40 -2.19 -10.16
CA PRO A 44 -14.45 -2.06 -11.26
C PRO A 44 -14.27 -0.59 -11.64
N ALA A 45 -13.08 -0.26 -12.11
CA ALA A 45 -12.71 1.07 -12.60
C ALA A 45 -12.48 1.03 -14.12
N PRO A 46 -12.68 2.16 -14.83
CA PRO A 46 -12.37 2.24 -16.25
C PRO A 46 -10.88 1.96 -16.49
N HIS A 47 -10.59 1.16 -17.53
CA HIS A 47 -9.23 0.77 -17.89
C HIS A 47 -8.29 1.96 -18.04
N TRP A 48 -8.71 3.00 -18.76
CA TRP A 48 -7.89 4.20 -19.01
C TRP A 48 -7.42 4.88 -17.70
N MET A 49 -8.26 4.83 -16.66
CA MET A 49 -7.96 5.41 -15.35
C MET A 49 -6.93 4.54 -14.62
N VAL A 50 -7.14 3.23 -14.60
CA VAL A 50 -6.21 2.27 -13.97
C VAL A 50 -4.85 2.31 -14.66
N PHE A 51 -4.83 2.24 -16.00
CA PHE A 51 -3.61 2.36 -16.80
C PHE A 51 -2.89 3.70 -16.54
N GLY A 52 -3.62 4.81 -16.56
CA GLY A 52 -3.07 6.14 -16.29
C GLY A 52 -2.43 6.24 -14.90
N ASN A 53 -3.09 5.69 -13.88
CA ASN A 53 -2.55 5.64 -12.51
C ASN A 53 -1.27 4.81 -12.41
N SER A 54 -1.23 3.64 -13.06
CA SER A 54 -0.06 2.76 -13.08
C SER A 54 1.10 3.38 -13.84
N ALA A 55 0.86 3.97 -15.01
CA ALA A 55 1.86 4.68 -15.79
C ALA A 55 2.41 5.91 -15.06
N GLY A 56 1.52 6.68 -14.41
CA GLY A 56 1.92 7.81 -13.55
C GLY A 56 2.76 7.37 -12.36
N ARG A 57 2.41 6.23 -11.74
CA ARG A 57 3.20 5.63 -10.66
C ARG A 57 4.58 5.21 -11.15
N LEU A 58 4.69 4.53 -12.29
CA LEU A 58 5.98 4.16 -12.89
C LEU A 58 6.87 5.37 -13.17
N ARG A 59 6.29 6.47 -13.70
CA ARG A 59 7.02 7.72 -13.91
C ARG A 59 7.54 8.29 -12.59
N ARG A 60 6.70 8.33 -11.55
CA ARG A 60 7.08 8.84 -10.23
C ARG A 60 8.17 7.99 -9.57
N THR A 61 8.04 6.67 -9.56
CA THR A 61 9.02 5.79 -8.91
C THR A 61 10.37 5.81 -9.61
N ARG A 62 10.38 5.91 -10.95
CA ARG A 62 11.62 6.16 -11.71
C ARG A 62 12.26 7.49 -11.36
N HIS A 63 11.46 8.54 -11.17
CA HIS A 63 11.96 9.86 -10.80
C HIS A 63 12.53 9.90 -9.38
N THR A 64 11.87 9.22 -8.42
CA THR A 64 12.28 9.22 -7.01
C THR A 64 13.29 8.13 -6.65
N GLY A 65 13.58 7.19 -7.56
CA GLY A 65 14.40 6.02 -7.28
C GLY A 65 13.74 5.00 -6.35
N GLN A 66 12.42 5.09 -6.16
CA GLN A 66 11.69 4.17 -5.30
C GLN A 66 11.69 2.76 -5.92
N LEU A 67 12.08 1.76 -5.11
CA LEU A 67 12.17 0.39 -5.56
C LEU A 67 10.79 -0.17 -5.93
N THR A 68 10.72 -0.75 -7.13
CA THR A 68 9.54 -1.42 -7.66
C THR A 68 9.92 -2.75 -8.30
N VAL A 69 9.00 -3.71 -8.27
CA VAL A 69 9.11 -4.99 -8.98
C VAL A 69 7.82 -5.18 -9.78
N GLY A 70 7.87 -5.66 -11.01
CA GLY A 70 6.65 -5.97 -11.78
C GLY A 70 5.91 -4.77 -12.38
N LEU A 71 6.33 -3.53 -12.08
CA LEU A 71 5.53 -2.33 -12.39
C LEU A 71 5.59 -1.95 -13.87
N ASP A 72 6.75 -2.07 -14.50
CA ASP A 72 6.89 -1.84 -15.93
C ASP A 72 6.25 -2.97 -16.75
N GLU A 73 6.38 -4.24 -16.34
CA GLU A 73 5.64 -5.34 -16.97
C GLU A 73 4.12 -5.14 -16.83
N SER A 74 3.66 -4.74 -15.63
CA SER A 74 2.24 -4.44 -15.40
C SER A 74 1.73 -3.33 -16.31
N VAL A 75 2.49 -2.25 -16.50
CA VAL A 75 2.09 -1.16 -17.41
C VAL A 75 2.04 -1.63 -18.86
N ALA A 76 2.95 -2.52 -19.28
CA ALA A 76 2.93 -3.10 -20.62
C ALA A 76 1.69 -4.00 -20.83
N ILE A 77 1.40 -4.90 -19.89
CA ILE A 77 0.21 -5.77 -19.91
C ILE A 77 -1.07 -4.93 -19.95
N LEU A 78 -1.16 -3.91 -19.09
CA LEU A 78 -2.33 -3.03 -19.07
C LEU A 78 -2.49 -2.25 -20.39
N ARG A 79 -1.40 -1.81 -21.03
CA ARG A 79 -1.48 -1.13 -22.32
C ARG A 79 -2.06 -2.03 -23.42
N GLU A 80 -1.71 -3.31 -23.39
CA GLU A 80 -2.14 -4.31 -24.38
C GLU A 80 -3.53 -4.89 -24.08
N HIS A 81 -4.00 -4.74 -22.85
CA HIS A 81 -5.32 -5.18 -22.46
C HIS A 81 -6.42 -4.39 -23.19
N GLY A 82 -7.21 -5.08 -24.01
CA GLY A 82 -8.32 -4.50 -24.78
C GLY A 82 -9.64 -4.32 -24.03
N GLY A 83 -9.70 -4.67 -22.74
CA GLY A 83 -10.91 -4.54 -21.93
C GLY A 83 -11.17 -3.11 -21.43
N ALA A 84 -12.45 -2.73 -21.35
CA ALA A 84 -12.86 -1.38 -20.95
C ALA A 84 -12.85 -1.15 -19.43
N TRP A 85 -12.92 -2.22 -18.63
CA TRP A 85 -13.06 -2.17 -17.17
C TRP A 85 -12.14 -3.18 -16.51
N LEU A 86 -11.59 -2.80 -15.36
CA LEU A 86 -10.68 -3.62 -14.57
C LEU A 86 -11.12 -3.60 -13.11
N ARG A 87 -11.02 -4.74 -12.44
CA ARG A 87 -11.06 -4.78 -10.98
C ARG A 87 -9.63 -4.63 -10.45
N THR A 88 -9.52 -4.02 -9.28
CA THR A 88 -8.21 -3.77 -8.67
C THR A 88 -8.23 -4.08 -7.18
N GLY A 89 -7.06 -4.28 -6.64
CA GLY A 89 -6.86 -4.48 -5.21
C GLY A 89 -5.41 -4.26 -4.83
N TRP A 90 -5.10 -4.53 -3.58
CA TRP A 90 -3.74 -4.48 -3.08
C TRP A 90 -3.48 -5.49 -1.98
N ILE A 91 -2.19 -5.68 -1.72
CA ILE A 91 -1.69 -6.46 -0.59
C ILE A 91 -0.71 -5.59 0.18
N GLU A 92 -0.88 -5.47 1.49
CA GLU A 92 0.10 -4.85 2.37
C GLU A 92 0.81 -5.93 3.19
N THR A 93 2.14 -5.94 3.19
CA THR A 93 2.89 -6.88 4.02
C THR A 93 2.71 -6.58 5.51
N VAL A 94 2.86 -7.59 6.36
CA VAL A 94 2.75 -7.44 7.82
C VAL A 94 3.72 -6.39 8.36
N ASP A 95 4.94 -6.38 7.85
CA ASP A 95 5.99 -5.40 8.20
C ASP A 95 5.80 -4.04 7.50
N ARG A 96 4.79 -3.92 6.63
CA ARG A 96 4.45 -2.74 5.81
C ARG A 96 5.63 -2.22 5.00
N SER A 97 6.56 -3.08 4.62
CA SER A 97 7.70 -2.73 3.79
C SER A 97 7.36 -2.76 2.29
N TRP A 98 6.32 -3.49 1.90
CA TRP A 98 5.87 -3.60 0.52
C TRP A 98 4.36 -3.40 0.37
N TRP A 99 4.00 -2.69 -0.69
CA TRP A 99 2.64 -2.57 -1.19
C TRP A 99 2.54 -3.23 -2.56
N PHE A 100 1.67 -4.23 -2.69
CA PHE A 100 1.40 -4.88 -3.97
C PHE A 100 0.12 -4.33 -4.58
N LEU A 101 0.14 -4.06 -5.88
CA LEU A 101 -1.01 -3.64 -6.68
C LEU A 101 -1.46 -4.84 -7.51
N LEU A 102 -2.75 -5.14 -7.47
CA LEU A 102 -3.36 -6.24 -8.18
C LEU A 102 -4.29 -5.68 -9.26
N TYR A 103 -4.15 -6.20 -10.48
CA TYR A 103 -4.99 -5.84 -11.62
C TYR A 103 -5.67 -7.09 -12.15
N PHE A 104 -6.99 -7.09 -12.12
CA PHE A 104 -7.82 -8.19 -12.59
C PHE A 104 -8.64 -7.76 -13.79
N ASP A 105 -9.13 -8.74 -14.54
CA ASP A 105 -10.16 -8.51 -15.55
C ASP A 105 -11.44 -7.92 -14.94
N ALA A 106 -12.42 -7.56 -15.78
CA ALA A 106 -13.67 -6.97 -15.32
C ALA A 106 -14.48 -7.90 -14.38
N THR A 107 -14.34 -9.21 -14.56
CA THR A 107 -15.04 -10.21 -13.74
C THR A 107 -14.35 -10.42 -12.39
N GLY A 108 -13.05 -10.14 -12.32
CA GLY A 108 -12.21 -10.42 -11.17
C GLY A 108 -11.63 -11.83 -11.19
N ALA A 109 -12.10 -12.72 -12.07
CA ALA A 109 -11.74 -14.14 -12.06
C ALA A 109 -10.29 -14.40 -12.47
N GLU A 110 -9.67 -13.46 -13.21
CA GLU A 110 -8.30 -13.60 -13.69
C GLU A 110 -7.45 -12.40 -13.23
N LEU A 111 -6.27 -12.70 -12.69
CA LEU A 111 -5.25 -11.69 -12.43
C LEU A 111 -4.44 -11.46 -13.72
N LEU A 112 -4.52 -10.24 -14.23
CA LEU A 112 -3.79 -9.82 -15.43
C LEU A 112 -2.34 -9.46 -15.08
N ALA A 113 -2.14 -8.71 -13.99
CA ALA A 113 -0.84 -8.21 -13.60
C ALA A 113 -0.73 -7.94 -12.09
N CYS A 114 0.50 -7.95 -11.59
CA CYS A 114 0.84 -7.59 -10.22
C CYS A 114 2.07 -6.67 -10.22
N ALA A 115 2.12 -5.69 -9.34
CA ALA A 115 3.30 -4.86 -9.14
C ALA A 115 3.58 -4.65 -7.66
N ALA A 116 4.84 -4.62 -7.26
CA ALA A 116 5.25 -4.31 -5.90
C ALA A 116 5.92 -2.94 -5.85
N VAL A 117 5.63 -2.17 -4.82
CA VAL A 117 6.26 -0.89 -4.52
C VAL A 117 6.77 -0.93 -3.09
N ARG A 118 8.06 -0.63 -2.91
CA ARG A 118 8.64 -0.58 -1.57
C ARG A 118 8.17 0.67 -0.86
N LEU A 119 7.58 0.50 0.32
CA LEU A 119 7.16 1.62 1.14
C LEU A 119 8.34 2.14 1.96
N PRO A 120 8.45 3.46 2.19
CA PRO A 120 9.38 3.97 3.18
C PRO A 120 9.00 3.41 4.56
N PRO A 121 9.97 3.23 5.47
CA PRO A 121 9.66 2.91 6.86
C PRO A 121 8.63 3.93 7.37
N ARG A 122 7.57 3.47 8.01
CA ARG A 122 6.69 4.38 8.73
C ARG A 122 7.55 4.99 9.83
N THR A 123 7.99 6.22 9.65
CA THR A 123 8.40 7.04 10.79
C THR A 123 7.20 7.02 11.73
N ALA A 124 7.39 6.45 12.93
CA ALA A 124 6.40 6.59 13.99
C ALA A 124 6.11 8.09 14.05
N ALA A 125 4.88 8.49 13.71
CA ALA A 125 4.47 9.88 13.81
C ALA A 125 4.89 10.32 15.21
N GLY A 126 5.79 11.30 15.26
CA GLY A 126 6.52 11.66 16.47
C GLY A 126 5.54 11.74 17.64
N GLY A 127 5.80 10.92 18.65
CA GLY A 127 5.31 11.23 19.99
C GLY A 127 5.88 12.58 20.33
N ALA A 128 5.11 13.64 20.07
CA ALA A 128 5.34 14.93 20.66
C ALA A 128 5.17 14.73 22.17
N VAL A 129 6.25 14.38 22.85
CA VAL A 129 6.45 14.76 24.24
C VAL A 129 6.20 16.26 24.26
N ARG A 130 5.10 16.67 24.88
CA ARG A 130 4.84 18.08 25.13
C ARG A 130 6.02 18.59 25.97
N PRO A 131 6.82 19.57 25.52
CA PRO A 131 7.73 20.25 26.43
C PRO A 131 6.87 20.90 27.51
N GLY A 132 7.20 20.62 28.76
CA GLY A 132 6.59 21.23 29.93
C GLY A 132 6.68 22.74 29.80
N THR A 133 5.56 23.41 30.03
CA THR A 133 5.54 24.85 30.23
C THR A 133 6.21 25.14 31.58
N GLU A 134 7.51 25.32 31.52
CA GLU A 134 8.27 26.12 32.48
C GLU A 134 7.66 27.54 32.46
N THR A 135 7.06 27.94 33.57
CA THR A 135 6.71 29.33 33.86
C THR A 135 7.50 29.72 35.10
N GLY A 136 8.63 30.40 34.90
CA GLY A 136 9.16 31.32 35.91
C GLY A 136 8.61 32.73 35.68
N PRO A 137 9.00 33.75 36.48
CA PRO A 137 9.57 33.73 37.82
C PRO A 137 8.73 34.59 38.80
N GLY A 138 8.77 34.27 40.10
CA GLY A 138 8.14 35.09 41.15
C GLY A 138 8.97 35.03 42.42
N ALA A 139 9.87 35.99 42.56
CA ALA A 139 10.66 36.20 43.76
C ALA A 139 9.78 36.62 44.95
N VAL A 140 9.99 35.99 46.11
CA VAL A 140 9.97 36.68 47.39
C VAL A 140 10.85 35.93 48.40
N THR A 141 11.29 36.71 49.37
CA THR A 141 12.56 36.71 50.10
C THR A 141 12.66 35.82 51.35
N SER A 142 13.92 35.67 51.77
CA SER A 142 14.47 35.55 53.15
C SER A 142 14.15 34.26 53.93
N ALA A 143 15.12 33.38 54.15
CA ALA A 143 16.23 33.46 55.12
C ALA A 143 15.80 33.17 56.57
N GLY A 144 16.13 31.96 57.04
CA GLY A 144 16.07 31.56 58.45
C GLY A 144 16.72 30.20 58.66
N ARG A 145 17.98 30.21 59.13
CA ARG A 145 18.79 29.01 59.44
C ARG A 145 18.18 28.19 60.59
N PRO A 146 18.45 26.86 60.66
CA PRO A 146 18.18 26.07 61.84
C PRO A 146 19.26 26.29 62.92
N ARG A 147 18.84 26.40 64.17
CA ARG A 147 19.68 26.07 65.34
C ARG A 147 18.82 25.32 66.36
N THR A 148 19.14 24.05 66.53
CA THR A 148 18.96 23.23 67.76
C THR A 148 19.72 23.88 68.94
N PRO A 149 19.53 23.48 70.21
CA PRO A 149 19.02 22.20 70.72
C PRO A 149 17.55 22.20 71.15
#